data_AF-A0A7C1BFN6-F1
#
_entry.id   AF-A0A7C1BFN6-F1
#
_cell.length_a   1.000
_cell.length_b   1.000
_cell.length_c   1.000
_cell.angle_alpha   90.00
_cell.angle_beta   90.00
_cell.angle_gamma   90.00
#
_symmetry.space_group_name_H-M   'P 1'
#
loop_
_entity.id
_entity.type
_entity.pdbx_description
1 polymer ?
#
loop_
_entity_poly.entity_id
_entity_poly.type
_entity_poly.pdbx_seq_one_letter_code
_entity_poly.pdbx_strand_id
1 'polypeptide(L)'
;KVKQAYQYGTVEEVKKHLQTIGEEIKKNPLPDIITPCIIGFAGYGNVSRGAQEILDILPIKEVKPEELPSIYNSLSNNCIYKVVFKEEHMVKPISSDQEFNLQDYYNHPEKYHSIFNKYIPYLTILMNCIYWDPRYPRLVTKKDLKEIEHNLQVIGDISVDIEGAIEATVKATTPDNPVFTYNPDTNTFKDGYNEDGVVIMAIDNLPCELPADSSREFSKALLPFVPPIVKADYTMDFDKLELPSEVKKAVILHKGELTPDYKYIHKFL
;
A
#
# COMPACT_ATOMS: atom_id res chain seq x y z
N LYS A 1 9.21 20.28 6.26
CA LYS A 1 10.63 20.10 5.83
C LYS A 1 10.74 19.09 4.70
N VAL A 2 10.04 17.96 4.77
CA VAL A 2 9.88 17.03 3.65
C VAL A 2 9.17 17.73 2.48
N LYS A 3 9.65 17.47 1.26
CA LYS A 3 9.05 17.93 -0.01
C LYS A 3 8.16 16.83 -0.61
N GLN A 4 7.30 17.19 -1.56
CA GLN A 4 6.57 16.19 -2.37
C GLN A 4 7.56 15.37 -3.22
N ALA A 5 7.20 14.12 -3.55
CA ALA A 5 8.12 13.17 -4.17
C ALA A 5 8.62 13.64 -5.55
N TYR A 6 7.73 14.16 -6.42
CA TYR A 6 8.09 14.73 -7.73
C TYR A 6 9.05 15.94 -7.65
N GLN A 7 9.19 16.56 -6.47
CA GLN A 7 10.13 17.67 -6.26
C GLN A 7 11.57 17.18 -6.04
N TYR A 8 11.77 15.88 -5.89
CA TYR A 8 13.07 15.22 -5.92
C TYR A 8 13.35 14.69 -7.32
N GLY A 9 14.62 14.69 -7.74
CA GLY A 9 15.01 14.17 -9.05
C GLY A 9 15.15 12.64 -9.04
N THR A 10 15.71 12.08 -7.97
CA THR A 10 15.88 10.62 -7.82
C THR A 10 15.60 10.11 -6.41
N VAL A 11 15.39 8.81 -6.29
CA VAL A 11 15.27 8.13 -5.00
C VAL A 11 16.50 8.34 -4.12
N GLU A 12 17.72 8.40 -4.66
CA GLU A 12 18.92 8.69 -3.88
C GLU A 12 18.87 10.09 -3.25
N GLU A 13 18.33 11.09 -3.96
CA GLU A 13 18.14 12.44 -3.41
C GLU A 13 17.13 12.46 -2.26
N VAL A 14 16.01 11.72 -2.43
CA VAL A 14 15.02 11.51 -1.35
C VAL A 14 15.71 10.93 -0.12
N LYS A 15 16.45 9.83 -0.30
CA LYS A 15 17.13 9.12 0.78
C LYS A 15 18.12 10.02 1.51
N LYS A 16 18.94 10.78 0.77
CA LYS A 16 19.91 11.73 1.35
C LYS A 16 19.25 12.84 2.16
N HIS A 17 18.12 13.37 1.67
CA HIS A 17 17.39 14.39 2.41
C HIS A 17 16.75 13.82 3.68
N LEU A 18 16.15 12.64 3.60
CA LEU A 18 15.57 11.96 4.76
C LEU A 18 16.62 11.57 5.80
N GLN A 19 17.85 11.20 5.40
CA GLN A 19 18.97 10.99 6.34
C GLN A 19 19.24 12.26 7.16
N THR A 20 19.24 13.42 6.52
CA THR A 20 19.45 14.71 7.20
C THR A 20 18.34 14.97 8.22
N ILE A 21 17.08 14.71 7.84
CA ILE A 21 15.92 14.83 8.73
C ILE A 21 16.00 13.82 9.89
N GLY A 22 16.44 12.59 9.61
CA GLY A 22 16.61 11.57 10.64
C GLY A 22 17.63 11.96 11.70
N GLU A 23 18.75 12.57 11.30
CA GLU A 23 19.75 13.11 12.23
C GLU A 23 19.20 14.31 13.04
N GLU A 24 18.29 15.11 12.48
CA GLU A 24 17.61 16.17 13.23
C GLU A 24 16.65 15.60 14.28
N ILE A 25 15.86 14.58 13.96
CA ILE A 25 14.92 13.93 14.90
C ILE A 25 15.67 13.28 16.07
N LYS A 26 16.85 12.71 15.82
CA LYS A 26 17.70 12.16 16.91
C LYS A 26 18.19 13.22 17.89
N LYS A 27 18.37 14.46 17.43
CA LYS A 27 18.89 15.59 18.23
C LYS A 27 17.78 16.41 18.88
N ASN A 28 16.67 16.58 18.17
CA ASN A 28 15.53 17.37 18.58
C ASN A 28 14.30 16.46 18.60
N PRO A 29 13.70 16.22 19.77
CA PRO A 29 12.51 15.40 19.87
C PRO A 29 11.38 15.84 18.94
N LEU A 30 10.57 14.87 18.50
CA LEU A 30 9.30 15.13 17.85
C LEU A 30 8.39 15.96 18.78
N PRO A 31 7.58 16.88 18.22
CA PRO A 31 6.59 17.62 19.00
C PRO A 31 5.61 16.69 19.73
N ASP A 32 5.18 17.11 20.92
CA ASP A 32 4.24 16.35 21.75
C ASP A 32 2.92 16.04 21.02
N ILE A 33 2.46 16.96 20.17
CA ILE A 33 1.21 16.80 19.39
C ILE A 33 1.23 15.61 18.41
N ILE A 34 2.40 15.15 17.99
CA ILE A 34 2.55 13.97 17.12
C ILE A 34 3.22 12.78 17.84
N THR A 35 3.39 12.86 19.16
CA THR A 35 4.06 11.82 19.96
C THR A 35 3.01 11.01 20.75
N PRO A 36 3.02 9.66 20.64
CA PRO A 36 3.89 8.84 19.81
C PRO A 36 3.51 8.92 18.33
N CYS A 37 4.50 8.99 17.45
CA CYS A 37 4.27 8.89 16.01
C CYS A 37 4.33 7.42 15.62
N ILE A 38 3.17 6.80 15.34
CA ILE A 38 3.07 5.38 14.99
C ILE A 38 2.63 5.25 13.54
N ILE A 39 3.48 4.64 12.72
CA ILE A 39 3.22 4.37 11.31
C ILE A 39 2.99 2.87 11.14
N GLY A 40 1.77 2.51 10.77
CA GLY A 40 1.36 1.14 10.49
C GLY A 40 1.36 0.83 9.01
N PHE A 41 1.83 -0.36 8.65
CA PHE A 41 1.80 -0.89 7.28
C PHE A 41 0.89 -2.10 7.22
N ALA A 42 -0.17 -2.03 6.42
CA ALA A 42 -0.98 -3.20 6.12
C ALA A 42 -0.33 -3.98 4.98
N GLY A 43 0.09 -5.22 5.26
CA GLY A 43 0.75 -6.09 4.30
C GLY A 43 2.28 -5.99 4.34
N TYR A 44 2.93 -6.97 3.71
CA TYR A 44 4.39 -7.16 3.76
C TYR A 44 4.98 -7.50 2.37
N GLY A 45 4.22 -7.28 1.30
CA GLY A 45 4.65 -7.49 -0.09
C GLY A 45 5.60 -6.40 -0.61
N ASN A 46 5.83 -6.40 -1.93
CA ASN A 46 6.76 -5.45 -2.59
C ASN A 46 6.46 -3.98 -2.28
N VAL A 47 5.18 -3.60 -2.36
CA VAL A 47 4.73 -2.22 -2.10
C VAL A 47 5.06 -1.80 -0.66
N SER A 48 4.68 -2.64 0.31
CA SER A 48 4.96 -2.39 1.73
C SER A 48 6.46 -2.29 2.00
N ARG A 49 7.27 -3.20 1.43
CA ARG A 49 8.73 -3.16 1.57
C ARG A 49 9.34 -1.88 1.00
N GLY A 50 8.89 -1.42 -0.17
CA GLY A 50 9.36 -0.17 -0.76
C GLY A 50 9.02 1.05 0.11
N ALA A 51 7.80 1.10 0.66
CA ALA A 51 7.41 2.19 1.56
C ALA A 51 8.19 2.13 2.90
N GLN A 52 8.42 0.94 3.45
CA GLN A 52 9.23 0.74 4.64
C GLN A 52 10.70 1.11 4.42
N GLU A 53 11.28 0.82 3.26
CA GLU A 53 12.65 1.19 2.92
C GLU A 53 12.89 2.70 3.03
N ILE A 54 11.90 3.52 2.64
CA ILE A 54 11.95 4.97 2.79
C ILE A 54 11.80 5.39 4.25
N LEU A 55 10.89 4.76 4.99
CA LEU A 55 10.68 5.06 6.41
C LEU A 55 11.89 4.68 7.28
N ASP A 56 12.56 3.56 6.99
CA ASP A 56 13.66 3.00 7.77
C ASP A 56 14.94 3.87 7.75
N ILE A 57 14.95 4.92 6.93
CA ILE A 57 16.00 5.95 6.92
C ILE A 57 15.88 6.90 8.12
N LEU A 58 14.67 7.06 8.64
CA LEU A 58 14.38 7.85 9.84
C LEU A 58 14.72 7.03 11.10
N PRO A 59 14.87 7.66 12.29
CA PRO A 59 15.07 6.93 13.52
C PRO A 59 13.79 6.15 13.89
N ILE A 60 13.72 4.88 13.50
CA ILE A 60 12.57 4.02 13.76
C ILE A 60 12.78 3.09 14.95
N LYS A 61 11.67 2.75 15.62
CA LYS A 61 11.58 1.62 16.54
C LYS A 61 10.48 0.69 16.05
N GLU A 62 10.88 -0.48 15.57
CA GLU A 62 9.93 -1.51 15.14
C GLU A 62 9.27 -2.17 16.34
N VAL A 63 7.95 -2.38 16.26
CA VAL A 63 7.11 -2.98 17.30
C VAL A 63 6.12 -3.95 16.68
N LYS A 64 5.67 -4.93 17.46
CA LYS A 64 4.63 -5.86 17.07
C LYS A 64 3.24 -5.26 17.30
N PRO A 65 2.20 -5.70 16.55
CA PRO A 65 0.82 -5.25 16.77
C PRO A 65 0.35 -5.36 18.22
N GLU A 66 0.74 -6.43 18.94
CA GLU A 66 0.36 -6.68 20.33
C GLU A 66 1.02 -5.70 21.31
N GLU A 67 2.12 -5.06 20.91
CA GLU A 67 2.88 -4.12 21.74
C GLU A 67 2.32 -2.70 21.67
N LEU A 68 1.45 -2.39 20.69
CA LEU A 68 0.92 -1.03 20.45
C LEU A 68 0.32 -0.38 21.71
N PRO A 69 -0.52 -1.05 22.53
CA PRO A 69 -1.07 -0.44 23.73
C PRO A 69 0.03 -0.07 24.75
N SER A 70 1.09 -0.87 24.82
CA SER A 70 2.17 -0.68 25.80
C SER A 70 3.06 0.52 25.51
N ILE A 71 3.08 1.01 24.26
CA ILE A 71 3.90 2.16 23.85
C ILE A 71 3.54 3.41 24.64
N TYR A 72 2.25 3.60 24.94
CA TYR A 72 1.74 4.73 25.69
C TYR A 72 2.21 4.75 27.15
N ASN A 73 2.72 3.64 27.68
CA ASN A 73 3.30 3.58 29.02
C ASN A 73 4.78 4.05 29.06
N SER A 74 5.46 4.08 27.91
CA SER A 74 6.87 4.47 27.80
C SER A 74 7.11 5.15 26.45
N LEU A 75 6.67 6.41 26.38
CA LEU A 75 6.79 7.22 25.18
C LEU A 75 8.25 7.61 24.92
N SER A 76 8.69 7.38 23.69
CA SER A 76 9.90 7.97 23.13
C SER A 76 9.49 9.00 22.10
N ASN A 77 9.98 10.23 22.26
CA ASN A 77 9.79 11.33 21.31
C ASN A 77 10.97 11.48 20.33
N ASN A 78 12.04 10.68 20.45
CA ASN A 78 13.20 10.74 19.55
C ASN A 78 13.18 9.65 18.45
N CYS A 79 12.04 8.99 18.27
CA CYS A 79 11.87 7.98 17.23
C CYS A 79 10.44 7.92 16.70
N ILE A 80 10.28 7.25 15.56
CA ILE A 80 9.00 6.89 14.95
C ILE A 80 8.78 5.40 15.21
N TYR A 81 7.59 5.02 15.67
CA TYR A 81 7.25 3.61 15.83
C TYR A 81 6.75 3.04 14.50
N LYS A 82 7.29 1.90 14.11
CA LYS A 82 6.91 1.18 12.89
C LYS A 82 6.23 -0.14 13.27
N VAL A 83 5.05 -0.41 12.71
CA VAL A 83 4.35 -1.69 12.90
C VAL A 83 3.91 -2.25 11.56
N VAL A 84 4.08 -3.57 11.36
CA VAL A 84 3.65 -4.27 10.14
C VAL A 84 2.56 -5.26 10.50
N PHE A 85 1.42 -5.15 9.80
CA PHE A 85 0.28 -6.02 9.97
C PHE A 85 0.24 -7.10 8.88
N LYS A 86 -0.24 -8.27 9.29
CA LYS A 86 -0.42 -9.48 8.47
C LYS A 86 -1.89 -9.88 8.58
N GLU A 87 -2.30 -10.85 7.78
CA GLU A 87 -3.68 -11.33 7.71
C GLU A 87 -4.22 -11.76 9.08
N GLU A 88 -3.41 -12.44 9.89
CA GLU A 88 -3.75 -12.85 11.28
C GLU A 88 -4.02 -11.66 12.23
N HIS A 89 -3.50 -10.48 11.91
CA HIS A 89 -3.78 -9.24 12.63
C HIS A 89 -5.04 -8.54 12.09
N MET A 90 -5.44 -8.81 10.85
CA MET A 90 -6.51 -8.09 10.15
C MET A 90 -7.86 -8.77 10.29
N VAL A 91 -7.90 -10.11 10.30
CA VAL A 91 -9.15 -10.87 10.27
C VAL A 91 -9.16 -12.01 11.29
N LYS A 92 -10.37 -12.46 11.65
CA LYS A 92 -10.58 -13.73 12.36
C LYS A 92 -11.76 -14.50 11.78
N PRO A 93 -11.80 -15.83 11.95
CA PRO A 93 -12.98 -16.63 11.61
C PRO A 93 -14.22 -16.12 12.35
N ILE A 94 -15.37 -16.15 11.69
CA ILE A 94 -16.67 -15.82 12.27
C ILE A 94 -17.09 -16.90 13.30
N SER A 95 -16.76 -18.17 13.01
CA SER A 95 -16.97 -19.26 13.95
C SER A 95 -15.96 -19.21 15.09
N SER A 96 -16.43 -19.26 16.34
CA SER A 96 -15.57 -19.26 17.54
C SER A 96 -14.69 -20.51 17.65
N ASP A 97 -15.07 -21.59 16.99
CA ASP A 97 -14.41 -22.90 17.10
C ASP A 97 -13.30 -23.08 16.05
N GLN A 98 -13.07 -22.07 15.21
CA GLN A 98 -12.07 -22.07 14.17
C GLN A 98 -10.94 -21.11 14.49
N GLU A 99 -9.70 -21.57 14.33
CA GLU A 99 -8.51 -20.73 14.39
C GLU A 99 -8.20 -20.13 13.01
N PHE A 100 -7.50 -19.00 12.99
CA PHE A 100 -7.08 -18.37 11.73
C PHE A 100 -6.19 -19.32 10.92
N ASN A 101 -6.57 -19.56 9.66
CA ASN A 101 -5.75 -20.26 8.68
C ASN A 101 -5.64 -19.42 7.41
N LEU A 102 -4.41 -19.16 6.96
CA LEU A 102 -4.14 -18.28 5.82
C LEU A 102 -4.69 -18.84 4.50
N GLN A 103 -4.55 -20.15 4.27
CA GLN A 103 -4.99 -20.76 3.02
C GLN A 103 -6.52 -20.88 2.95
N ASP A 104 -7.18 -21.19 4.08
CA ASP A 104 -8.64 -21.14 4.16
C ASP A 104 -9.15 -19.71 3.97
N TYR A 105 -8.47 -18.69 4.53
CA TYR A 105 -8.82 -17.28 4.30
C TYR A 105 -8.77 -16.88 2.82
N TYR A 106 -7.73 -17.31 2.09
CA TYR A 106 -7.65 -17.02 0.66
C TYR A 106 -8.68 -17.76 -0.18
N ASN A 107 -9.05 -18.98 0.21
CA ASN A 107 -10.02 -19.78 -0.52
C ASN A 107 -11.48 -19.43 -0.16
N HIS A 108 -11.70 -18.98 1.08
CA HIS A 108 -13.00 -18.78 1.72
C HIS A 108 -13.05 -17.50 2.58
N PRO A 109 -12.78 -16.32 2.00
CA PRO A 109 -12.74 -15.07 2.76
C PRO A 109 -14.09 -14.73 3.42
N GLU A 110 -15.20 -15.24 2.92
CA GLU A 110 -16.54 -15.09 3.48
C GLU A 110 -16.71 -15.68 4.90
N LYS A 111 -15.81 -16.58 5.31
CA LYS A 111 -15.81 -17.16 6.67
C LYS A 111 -15.17 -16.25 7.71
N TYR A 112 -14.60 -15.12 7.29
CA TYR A 112 -13.80 -14.24 8.12
C TYR A 112 -14.45 -12.86 8.24
N HIS A 113 -14.18 -12.18 9.34
CA HIS A 113 -14.53 -10.77 9.49
C HIS A 113 -13.32 -9.96 9.97
N SER A 114 -13.34 -8.66 9.66
CA SER A 114 -12.27 -7.75 10.07
C SER A 114 -12.24 -7.57 11.59
N ILE A 115 -11.03 -7.50 12.13
CA ILE A 115 -10.72 -7.16 13.53
C ILE A 115 -9.70 -6.02 13.60
N PHE A 116 -9.38 -5.39 12.47
CA PHE A 116 -8.32 -4.41 12.37
C PHE A 116 -8.64 -3.10 13.12
N ASN A 117 -9.93 -2.81 13.28
CA ASN A 117 -10.44 -1.64 14.00
C ASN A 117 -9.85 -1.49 15.42
N LYS A 118 -9.45 -2.58 16.08
CA LYS A 118 -8.80 -2.55 17.40
C LYS A 118 -7.42 -1.87 17.40
N TYR A 119 -6.75 -1.81 16.24
CA TYR A 119 -5.42 -1.19 16.11
C TYR A 119 -5.48 0.27 15.67
N ILE A 120 -6.55 0.68 14.99
CA ILE A 120 -6.71 2.03 14.43
C ILE A 120 -6.49 3.14 15.48
N PRO A 121 -7.02 3.06 16.72
CA PRO A 121 -6.81 4.08 17.74
C PRO A 121 -5.35 4.33 18.15
N TYR A 122 -4.42 3.44 17.81
CA TYR A 122 -3.00 3.61 18.14
C TYR A 122 -2.18 4.20 16.98
N LEU A 123 -2.72 4.23 15.77
CA LEU A 123 -1.95 4.63 14.58
C LEU A 123 -2.04 6.13 14.37
N THR A 124 -0.93 6.76 14.01
CA THR A 124 -0.90 8.14 13.48
C THR A 124 -1.07 8.13 11.96
N ILE A 125 -0.38 7.20 11.30
CA ILE A 125 -0.42 7.00 9.85
C ILE A 125 -0.66 5.53 9.56
N LEU A 126 -1.57 5.22 8.64
CA LEU A 126 -1.77 3.88 8.08
C LEU A 126 -1.40 3.87 6.61
N MET A 127 -0.42 3.06 6.22
CA MET A 127 -0.10 2.77 4.83
C MET A 127 -0.81 1.48 4.43
N ASN A 128 -1.83 1.58 3.57
CA ASN A 128 -2.48 0.42 2.97
C ASN A 128 -1.69 -0.05 1.76
N CYS A 129 -1.06 -1.22 1.89
CA CYS A 129 -0.20 -1.83 0.87
C CYS A 129 -0.67 -3.25 0.51
N ILE A 130 -1.92 -3.60 0.83
CA ILE A 130 -2.51 -4.92 0.52
C ILE A 130 -3.21 -4.88 -0.83
N TYR A 131 -3.29 -6.05 -1.46
CA TYR A 131 -4.29 -6.30 -2.48
C TYR A 131 -5.64 -6.57 -1.80
N TRP A 132 -6.73 -6.08 -2.40
CA TRP A 132 -8.08 -6.34 -1.92
C TRP A 132 -9.02 -6.60 -3.10
N ASP A 133 -10.04 -7.42 -2.86
CA ASP A 133 -11.19 -7.54 -3.77
C ASP A 133 -12.48 -7.70 -2.95
N PRO A 134 -13.67 -7.51 -3.57
CA PRO A 134 -14.94 -7.46 -2.84
C PRO A 134 -15.31 -8.69 -2.01
N ARG A 135 -14.65 -9.83 -2.21
CA ARG A 135 -14.88 -11.04 -1.39
C ARG A 135 -14.26 -10.92 -0.01
N TYR A 136 -13.25 -10.08 0.16
CA TYR A 136 -12.51 -9.92 1.39
C TYR A 136 -13.14 -8.84 2.30
N PRO A 137 -13.11 -9.03 3.63
CA PRO A 137 -13.50 -7.97 4.56
C PRO A 137 -12.70 -6.68 4.31
N ARG A 138 -13.34 -5.52 4.48
CA ARG A 138 -12.62 -4.24 4.43
C ARG A 138 -11.65 -4.13 5.59
N LEU A 139 -10.50 -3.51 5.34
CA LEU A 139 -9.51 -3.23 6.38
C LEU A 139 -9.99 -2.12 7.31
N VAL A 140 -10.51 -1.03 6.74
CA VAL A 140 -11.04 0.12 7.47
C VAL A 140 -12.37 0.55 6.85
N THR A 141 -13.44 0.55 7.66
CA THR A 141 -14.76 1.03 7.25
C THR A 141 -14.97 2.49 7.65
N LYS A 142 -15.92 3.18 7.01
CA LYS A 142 -16.37 4.52 7.40
C LYS A 142 -16.93 4.53 8.82
N LYS A 143 -17.53 3.41 9.24
CA LYS A 143 -18.01 3.20 10.62
C LYS A 143 -16.83 3.18 11.60
N ASP A 144 -15.76 2.45 11.29
CA ASP A 144 -14.56 2.42 12.14
C ASP A 144 -14.00 3.82 12.33
N LEU A 145 -13.89 4.62 11.26
CA LEU A 145 -13.40 6.00 11.34
C LEU A 145 -14.29 6.95 12.15
N LYS A 146 -15.58 6.63 12.31
CA LYS A 146 -16.52 7.41 13.12
C LYS A 146 -16.47 7.05 14.60
N GLU A 147 -16.12 5.81 14.92
CA GLU A 147 -16.15 5.27 16.29
C GLU A 147 -14.81 5.43 17.05
N ILE A 148 -13.75 5.89 16.39
CA ILE A 148 -12.41 6.06 16.99
C ILE A 148 -12.20 7.46 17.59
N GLU A 149 -11.58 7.53 18.76
CA GLU A 149 -11.00 8.77 19.28
C GLU A 149 -9.64 9.03 18.59
N HIS A 150 -9.43 10.28 18.17
CA HIS A 150 -8.61 10.70 17.02
C HIS A 150 -7.07 10.65 17.16
N ASN A 151 -6.45 9.47 17.04
CA ASN A 151 -4.99 9.41 16.76
C ASN A 151 -4.66 9.28 15.27
N LEU A 152 -5.52 8.64 14.47
CA LEU A 152 -5.29 8.42 13.05
C LEU A 152 -5.47 9.72 12.26
N GLN A 153 -4.37 10.24 11.71
CA GLN A 153 -4.34 11.49 10.95
C GLN A 153 -4.34 11.24 9.45
N VAL A 154 -3.61 10.21 8.99
CA VAL A 154 -3.38 9.96 7.56
C VAL A 154 -3.57 8.48 7.22
N ILE A 155 -4.26 8.20 6.12
CA ILE A 155 -4.24 6.91 5.43
C ILE A 155 -3.62 7.10 4.06
N GLY A 156 -2.47 6.46 3.82
CA GLY A 156 -1.90 6.31 2.49
C GLY A 156 -2.41 5.05 1.84
N ASP A 157 -3.41 5.17 0.96
CA ASP A 157 -4.00 4.05 0.24
C ASP A 157 -3.35 3.86 -1.13
N ILE A 158 -2.39 2.93 -1.21
CA ILE A 158 -1.61 2.70 -2.42
C ILE A 158 -2.38 1.86 -3.45
N SER A 159 -3.38 1.08 -3.04
CA SER A 159 -4.17 0.28 -4.00
C SER A 159 -5.13 1.14 -4.81
N VAL A 160 -5.57 2.27 -4.24
CA VAL A 160 -6.50 3.24 -4.87
C VAL A 160 -7.82 2.57 -5.30
N ASP A 161 -8.22 1.53 -4.57
CA ASP A 161 -9.51 0.87 -4.78
C ASP A 161 -10.62 1.78 -4.22
N ILE A 162 -11.43 2.37 -5.12
CA ILE A 162 -12.51 3.27 -4.73
C ILE A 162 -13.53 2.53 -3.86
N GLU A 163 -13.73 3.04 -2.65
CA GLU A 163 -14.50 2.40 -1.59
C GLU A 163 -14.10 0.92 -1.46
N GLY A 164 -12.78 0.64 -1.43
CA GLY A 164 -12.18 -0.68 -1.35
C GLY A 164 -11.77 -1.08 0.07
N ALA A 165 -10.56 -1.61 0.25
CA ALA A 165 -10.05 -1.99 1.58
C ALA A 165 -10.17 -0.86 2.60
N ILE A 166 -9.90 0.37 2.17
CA ILE A 166 -10.19 1.60 2.90
C ILE A 166 -11.47 2.19 2.32
N GLU A 167 -12.59 2.05 3.04
CA GLU A 167 -13.90 2.48 2.54
C GLU A 167 -13.98 4.01 2.33
N ALA A 168 -13.16 4.78 3.06
CA ALA A 168 -13.05 6.23 2.94
C ALA A 168 -12.27 6.71 1.70
N THR A 169 -11.64 5.81 0.93
CA THR A 169 -11.02 6.13 -0.36
C THR A 169 -12.12 6.36 -1.41
N VAL A 170 -12.75 7.52 -1.38
CA VAL A 170 -13.92 7.84 -2.24
C VAL A 170 -13.56 8.36 -3.63
N LYS A 171 -12.29 8.69 -3.85
CA LYS A 171 -11.76 9.09 -5.15
C LYS A 171 -10.25 8.85 -5.25
N ALA A 172 -9.76 8.73 -6.48
CA ALA A 172 -8.35 8.82 -6.76
C ALA A 172 -7.87 10.28 -6.67
N THR A 173 -6.58 10.43 -6.36
CA THR A 173 -5.89 11.71 -6.31
C THR A 173 -4.77 11.75 -7.36
N THR A 174 -4.19 12.92 -7.58
CA THR A 174 -3.12 13.11 -8.58
C THR A 174 -1.90 13.72 -7.88
N PRO A 175 -0.69 13.62 -8.45
CA PRO A 175 0.49 14.27 -7.87
C PRO A 175 0.30 15.75 -7.51
N ASP A 176 -0.44 16.51 -8.34
CA ASP A 176 -0.70 17.94 -8.14
C ASP A 176 -1.71 18.22 -7.00
N ASN A 177 -2.62 17.28 -6.74
CA ASN A 177 -3.58 17.33 -5.64
C ASN A 177 -3.62 15.96 -4.95
N PRO A 178 -2.61 15.65 -4.10
CA PRO A 178 -2.28 14.28 -3.70
C PRO A 178 -3.12 13.73 -2.55
N VAL A 179 -3.93 14.58 -1.92
CA VAL A 179 -4.72 14.21 -0.75
C VAL A 179 -6.08 14.87 -0.76
N PHE A 180 -7.04 14.23 -0.11
CA PHE A 180 -8.28 14.84 0.33
C PHE A 180 -8.52 14.48 1.79
N THR A 181 -9.31 15.27 2.51
CA THR A 181 -9.73 14.97 3.88
C THR A 181 -11.12 14.40 3.87
N TYR A 182 -11.31 13.22 4.47
CA TYR A 182 -12.60 12.59 4.71
C TYR A 182 -13.08 12.89 6.13
N ASN A 183 -14.27 13.46 6.26
CA ASN A 183 -14.89 13.75 7.55
C ASN A 183 -15.90 12.63 7.90
N PRO A 184 -15.62 11.80 8.93
CA PRO A 184 -16.45 10.64 9.27
C PRO A 184 -17.80 10.99 9.90
N ASP A 185 -17.94 12.17 10.51
CA ASP A 185 -19.19 12.62 11.15
C ASP A 185 -20.24 13.01 10.12
N THR A 186 -19.81 13.77 9.11
CA THR A 186 -20.66 14.28 8.03
C THR A 186 -20.73 13.33 6.83
N ASN A 187 -19.83 12.35 6.75
CA ASN A 187 -19.65 11.47 5.59
C ASN A 187 -19.43 12.27 4.30
N THR A 188 -18.57 13.29 4.37
CA THR A 188 -18.20 14.15 3.24
C THR A 188 -16.68 14.21 3.09
N PHE A 189 -16.21 14.70 1.94
CA PHE A 189 -14.79 14.92 1.70
C PHE A 189 -14.52 16.31 1.13
N LYS A 190 -13.31 16.82 1.36
CA LYS A 190 -12.79 18.07 0.81
C LYS A 190 -11.37 17.85 0.29
N ASP A 191 -11.03 18.48 -0.82
CA ASP A 191 -9.65 18.44 -1.32
C ASP A 191 -8.66 19.06 -0.33
N GLY A 192 -7.43 18.54 -0.34
CA GLY A 192 -6.37 18.97 0.55
C GLY A 192 -6.52 18.52 2.01
N TYR A 193 -5.72 19.14 2.86
CA TYR A 193 -5.72 18.94 4.31
C TYR A 193 -6.76 19.83 4.99
N ASN A 194 -7.58 19.24 5.85
CA ASN A 194 -8.51 19.92 6.74
C ASN A 194 -8.41 19.28 8.13
N GLU A 195 -8.58 20.08 9.19
CA GLU A 195 -8.43 19.62 10.57
C GLU A 195 -9.58 18.72 11.05
N ASP A 196 -10.71 18.73 10.34
CA ASP A 196 -11.97 18.08 10.73
C ASP A 196 -12.14 16.65 10.19
N GLY A 197 -11.05 15.94 9.88
CA GLY A 197 -11.15 14.58 9.36
C GLY A 197 -9.82 13.86 9.17
N VAL A 198 -9.91 12.69 8.55
CA VAL A 198 -8.75 11.84 8.23
C VAL A 198 -8.27 12.17 6.82
N VAL A 199 -6.99 12.46 6.67
CA VAL A 199 -6.37 12.72 5.37
C VAL A 199 -6.18 11.40 4.63
N ILE A 200 -6.69 11.31 3.41
CA ILE A 200 -6.51 10.17 2.53
C ILE A 200 -5.59 10.57 1.38
N MET A 201 -4.47 9.86 1.24
CA MET A 201 -3.60 9.92 0.07
C MET A 201 -3.88 8.69 -0.79
N ALA A 202 -4.36 8.88 -2.01
CA ALA A 202 -4.73 7.80 -2.92
C ALA A 202 -4.28 8.14 -4.34
N ILE A 203 -2.98 8.41 -4.50
CA ILE A 203 -2.41 8.97 -5.74
C ILE A 203 -2.41 7.87 -6.80
N ASP A 204 -3.13 8.11 -7.89
CA ASP A 204 -3.05 7.24 -9.04
C ASP A 204 -1.67 7.40 -9.70
N ASN A 205 -1.11 6.28 -10.16
CA ASN A 205 0.16 6.24 -10.87
C ASN A 205 1.36 6.85 -10.10
N LEU A 206 1.54 6.42 -8.83
CA LEU A 206 2.71 6.75 -8.01
C LEU A 206 4.10 6.61 -8.68
N PRO A 207 4.35 5.68 -9.63
CA PRO A 207 5.64 5.64 -10.34
C PRO A 207 6.01 6.95 -11.06
N CYS A 208 5.02 7.79 -11.42
CA CYS A 208 5.27 9.09 -12.02
C CYS A 208 5.84 10.15 -11.06
N GLU A 209 5.85 9.90 -9.76
CA GLU A 209 6.49 10.78 -8.77
C GLU A 209 8.03 10.70 -8.85
N LEU A 210 8.59 9.59 -9.32
CA LEU A 210 10.05 9.42 -9.55
C LEU A 210 10.28 8.75 -10.92
N PRO A 211 9.92 9.43 -12.02
CA PRO A 211 9.74 8.78 -13.32
C PRO A 211 11.05 8.24 -13.92
N ALA A 212 12.18 8.89 -13.61
CA ALA A 212 13.50 8.45 -14.05
C ALA A 212 13.90 7.12 -13.39
N ASP A 213 13.66 6.97 -12.08
CA ASP A 213 13.93 5.74 -11.34
C ASP A 213 12.98 4.62 -11.77
N SER A 214 11.69 4.91 -11.86
CA SER A 214 10.70 3.93 -12.33
C SER A 214 11.02 3.42 -13.74
N SER A 215 11.43 4.31 -14.65
CA SER A 215 11.84 3.92 -16.00
C SER A 215 13.10 3.05 -16.01
N ARG A 216 14.09 3.38 -15.17
CA ARG A 216 15.32 2.57 -15.02
C ARG A 216 15.01 1.18 -14.47
N GLU A 217 14.22 1.08 -13.41
CA GLU A 217 13.87 -0.20 -12.79
C GLU A 217 13.01 -1.07 -13.72
N PHE A 218 12.02 -0.46 -14.40
CA PHE A 218 11.25 -1.17 -15.42
C PHE A 218 12.14 -1.67 -16.57
N SER A 219 13.07 -0.84 -17.05
CA SER A 219 14.02 -1.23 -18.08
C SER A 219 14.89 -2.42 -17.65
N LYS A 220 15.45 -2.39 -16.44
CA LYS A 220 16.23 -3.51 -15.88
C LYS A 220 15.42 -4.81 -15.82
N ALA A 221 14.15 -4.74 -15.43
CA ALA A 221 13.27 -5.89 -15.37
C ALA A 221 12.91 -6.44 -16.77
N LEU A 222 12.74 -5.55 -17.77
CA LEU A 222 12.36 -5.91 -19.12
C LEU A 222 13.52 -6.42 -19.98
N LEU A 223 14.72 -5.84 -19.82
CA LEU A 223 15.89 -6.09 -20.66
C LEU A 223 16.25 -7.58 -20.83
N PRO A 224 16.19 -8.45 -19.81
CA PRO A 224 16.44 -9.88 -19.98
C PRO A 224 15.52 -10.57 -20.99
N PHE A 225 14.29 -10.07 -21.16
CA PHE A 225 13.31 -10.63 -22.07
C PHE A 225 13.45 -10.11 -23.50
N VAL A 226 14.10 -8.97 -23.71
CA VAL A 226 14.21 -8.34 -25.04
C VAL A 226 14.96 -9.21 -26.06
N PRO A 227 16.17 -9.74 -25.79
CA PRO A 227 16.87 -10.59 -26.75
C PRO A 227 16.09 -11.84 -27.19
N PRO A 228 15.48 -12.64 -26.30
CA PRO A 228 14.73 -13.82 -26.73
C PRO A 228 13.42 -13.46 -27.46
N ILE A 229 12.75 -12.36 -27.09
CA ILE A 229 11.59 -11.84 -27.84
C ILE A 229 11.99 -11.52 -29.28
N VAL A 230 13.06 -10.75 -29.47
CA VAL A 230 13.50 -10.30 -30.81
C VAL A 230 13.95 -11.46 -31.69
N LYS A 231 14.53 -12.52 -31.09
CA LYS A 231 15.06 -13.68 -31.82
C LYS A 231 14.02 -14.75 -32.12
N ALA A 232 12.81 -14.67 -31.55
CA ALA A 232 11.79 -15.68 -31.73
C ALA A 232 11.28 -15.73 -33.18
N ASP A 233 11.04 -16.94 -33.68
CA ASP A 233 10.44 -17.14 -35.00
C ASP A 233 8.90 -17.10 -34.91
N TYR A 234 8.34 -15.91 -35.12
CA TYR A 234 6.90 -15.68 -35.09
C TYR A 234 6.14 -16.31 -36.29
N THR A 235 6.84 -16.91 -37.25
CA THR A 235 6.19 -17.68 -38.32
C THR A 235 5.76 -19.07 -37.86
N MET A 236 6.27 -19.55 -36.72
CA MET A 236 5.87 -20.83 -36.14
C MET A 236 4.46 -20.76 -35.52
N ASP A 237 3.84 -21.93 -35.32
CA ASP A 237 2.61 -22.06 -34.53
C ASP A 237 2.88 -21.73 -33.07
N PHE A 238 1.86 -21.24 -32.34
CA PHE A 238 2.03 -20.76 -30.97
C PHE A 238 2.67 -21.81 -30.05
N ASP A 239 2.27 -23.08 -30.17
CA ASP A 239 2.82 -24.17 -29.35
C ASP A 239 4.33 -24.35 -29.55
N LYS A 240 4.83 -24.08 -30.76
CA LYS A 240 6.25 -24.19 -31.13
C LYS A 240 7.03 -22.89 -31.01
N LEU A 241 6.36 -21.77 -30.78
CA LEU A 241 7.00 -20.46 -30.60
C LEU A 241 7.89 -20.46 -29.36
N GLU A 242 9.20 -20.38 -29.55
CA GLU A 242 10.17 -20.37 -28.45
C GLU A 242 10.26 -18.97 -27.84
N LEU A 243 9.73 -18.83 -26.62
CA LEU A 243 9.79 -17.62 -25.82
C LEU A 243 10.05 -18.01 -24.36
N PRO A 244 10.61 -17.10 -23.53
CA PRO A 244 10.63 -17.28 -22.09
C PRO A 244 9.22 -17.58 -21.58
N SER A 245 9.10 -18.47 -20.60
CA SER A 245 7.79 -19.00 -20.18
C SER A 245 6.82 -17.90 -19.74
N GLU A 246 7.35 -16.86 -19.09
CA GLU A 246 6.68 -15.68 -18.59
C GLU A 246 6.11 -14.87 -19.75
N VAL A 247 6.93 -14.66 -20.79
CA VAL A 247 6.53 -13.95 -22.00
C VAL A 247 5.52 -14.77 -22.81
N LYS A 248 5.76 -16.08 -22.96
CA LYS A 248 4.88 -16.97 -23.73
C LYS A 248 3.47 -16.99 -23.14
N LYS A 249 3.36 -17.08 -21.82
CA LYS A 249 2.08 -16.99 -21.09
C LYS A 249 1.43 -15.62 -21.19
N ALA A 250 2.21 -14.55 -21.38
CA ALA A 250 1.70 -13.19 -21.53
C ALA A 250 1.28 -12.83 -22.96
N VAL A 251 1.49 -13.70 -23.94
CA VAL A 251 1.09 -13.46 -25.34
C VAL A 251 -0.43 -13.64 -25.46
N ILE A 252 -1.16 -12.53 -25.55
CA ILE A 252 -2.63 -12.54 -25.70
C ILE A 252 -3.03 -12.96 -27.12
N LEU A 253 -2.32 -12.44 -28.13
CA LEU A 253 -2.59 -12.68 -29.55
C LEU A 253 -1.34 -13.21 -30.24
N HIS A 254 -1.50 -14.24 -31.07
CA HIS A 254 -0.48 -14.70 -32.01
C HIS A 254 -1.08 -14.78 -33.41
N LYS A 255 -0.45 -14.13 -34.40
CA LYS A 255 -0.94 -14.05 -35.78
C LYS A 255 -2.41 -13.60 -35.92
N GLY A 256 -2.84 -12.69 -35.03
CA GLY A 256 -4.20 -12.15 -35.02
C GLY A 256 -5.25 -13.03 -34.34
N GLU A 257 -4.87 -14.19 -33.80
CA GLU A 257 -5.77 -15.08 -33.06
C GLU A 257 -5.46 -15.11 -31.56
N LEU A 258 -6.51 -15.28 -30.75
CA LEU A 258 -6.36 -15.45 -29.30
C LEU A 258 -5.62 -16.75 -28.98
N THR A 259 -4.57 -16.66 -28.18
CA THR A 259 -3.85 -17.83 -27.67
C THR A 259 -4.72 -18.60 -26.66
N PRO A 260 -4.43 -19.88 -26.37
CA PRO A 260 -5.32 -20.77 -25.63
C PRO A 260 -5.86 -20.20 -24.31
N ASP A 261 -4.99 -19.61 -23.48
CA ASP A 261 -5.35 -19.09 -22.15
C ASP A 261 -6.22 -17.83 -22.23
N TYR A 262 -6.25 -17.16 -23.39
CA TYR A 262 -6.99 -15.92 -23.61
C TYR A 262 -8.24 -16.10 -24.48
N LYS A 263 -8.58 -17.34 -24.89
CA LYS A 263 -9.80 -17.63 -25.66
C LYS A 263 -11.08 -17.18 -24.98
N TYR A 264 -11.08 -17.04 -23.65
CA TYR A 264 -12.24 -16.52 -22.91
C TYR A 264 -12.61 -15.08 -23.31
N ILE A 265 -11.68 -14.30 -23.88
CA ILE A 265 -11.90 -12.93 -24.33
C ILE A 265 -12.95 -12.86 -25.46
N HIS A 266 -13.11 -13.92 -26.26
CA HIS A 266 -14.17 -13.98 -27.28
C HIS A 266 -15.58 -13.78 -26.72
N LYS A 267 -15.80 -13.99 -25.43
CA LYS A 267 -17.11 -13.73 -24.79
C LYS A 267 -17.44 -12.23 -24.66
N PHE A 268 -16.44 -11.37 -24.84
CA PHE A 268 -16.54 -9.92 -24.65
C PHE A 268 -16.29 -9.10 -25.94
N LEU A 269 -15.97 -9.78 -27.05
CA LEU A 269 -15.84 -9.21 -28.39
C LEU A 269 -17.16 -9.37 -29.16
#